data_AF-A0A925L8I3-F1
#
_entry.id   AF-A0A925L8I3-F1
#
_cell.length_a   1.000
_cell.length_b   1.000
_cell.length_c   1.000
_cell.angle_alpha   90.00
_cell.angle_beta   90.00
_cell.angle_gamma   90.00
#
_symmetry.space_group_name_H-M   'P 1'
#
loop_
_entity.id
_entity.type
_entity.pdbx_description
1 polymer ?
#
loop_
_entity_poly.entity_id
_entity_poly.type
_entity_poly.pdbx_seq_one_letter_code
_entity_poly.pdbx_strand_id
1 'polypeptide(L)'
;MGPAPSATRAADRFDRLDALRAVAIVWMAAFHFCFDLNHFKFIHQDFYRDPVWTVQRTVIVSLFLFCAGFGQAVAWEQGQAWPRFWRRWAQVAGCALLVTAGSYLMYPRSYISFGVLHGIALMLIITRLTAGAGRWLWLLGLVAILLPQYVHNSFFDTRLTNWVGLITRKPV
;
A
#
# COMPACT_ATOMS: atom_id res chain seq x y z
N MET A 1 -2.46 -7.26 47.64
CA MET A 1 -2.75 -7.82 46.31
C MET A 1 -3.00 -6.64 45.38
N GLY A 2 -1.95 -6.14 44.72
CA GLY A 2 -2.07 -4.96 43.84
C GLY A 2 -2.73 -5.34 42.51
N PRO A 3 -3.61 -4.51 41.93
CA PRO A 3 -4.23 -4.80 40.65
C PRO A 3 -3.15 -4.81 39.56
N ALA A 4 -3.09 -5.87 38.75
CA ALA A 4 -2.20 -5.96 37.60
C ALA A 4 -2.73 -5.05 36.47
N PRO A 5 -2.09 -3.91 36.14
CA PRO A 5 -2.59 -3.00 35.15
C PRO A 5 -1.61 -2.95 33.97
N SER A 6 -1.82 -3.77 32.92
CA SER A 6 -1.05 -3.59 31.67
C SER A 6 -1.50 -4.42 30.47
N ALA A 7 -2.34 -5.45 30.62
CA ALA A 7 -2.73 -6.28 29.46
C ALA A 7 -3.82 -5.63 28.58
N THR A 8 -4.78 -4.94 29.19
CA THR A 8 -5.97 -4.39 28.50
C THR A 8 -5.64 -3.26 27.53
N ARG A 9 -4.71 -2.34 27.87
CA ARG A 9 -4.34 -1.22 26.98
C ARG A 9 -3.58 -1.66 25.72
N ALA A 10 -2.79 -2.73 25.81
CA ALA A 10 -2.05 -3.25 24.65
C ALA A 10 -3.01 -3.91 23.65
N ALA A 11 -3.95 -4.73 24.14
CA ALA A 11 -4.99 -5.33 23.31
C ALA A 11 -5.88 -4.28 22.62
N ASP A 12 -6.32 -3.26 23.36
CA ASP A 12 -7.22 -2.20 22.86
C ASP A 12 -6.58 -1.34 21.76
N ARG A 13 -5.25 -1.17 21.76
CA ARG A 13 -4.51 -0.47 20.70
C ARG A 13 -4.48 -1.26 19.40
N PHE A 14 -4.36 -2.59 19.47
CA PHE A 14 -4.34 -3.45 18.30
C PHE A 14 -5.74 -3.60 17.70
N ASP A 15 -6.78 -3.68 18.53
CA ASP A 15 -8.17 -3.72 18.07
C ASP A 15 -8.57 -2.49 17.25
N ARG A 16 -8.16 -1.29 17.67
CA ARG A 16 -8.42 -0.06 16.90
C ARG A 16 -7.73 -0.07 15.53
N LEU A 17 -6.51 -0.61 15.45
CA LEU A 17 -5.78 -0.72 14.19
C LEU A 17 -6.42 -1.75 13.26
N ASP A 18 -6.82 -2.88 13.80
CA ASP A 18 -7.50 -3.93 13.05
C ASP A 18 -8.88 -3.47 12.58
N ALA A 19 -9.61 -2.69 13.40
CA ALA A 19 -10.85 -2.03 13.00
C ALA A 19 -10.63 -1.03 11.87
N LEU A 20 -9.60 -0.18 11.96
CA LEU A 20 -9.26 0.78 10.91
C LEU A 20 -8.91 0.09 9.58
N ARG A 21 -8.16 -1.02 9.66
CA ARG A 21 -7.87 -1.86 8.49
C ARG A 21 -9.15 -2.49 7.93
N ALA A 22 -10.05 -2.99 8.78
CA ALA A 22 -11.32 -3.56 8.32
C ALA A 22 -12.17 -2.51 7.59
N VAL A 23 -12.26 -1.29 8.13
CA VAL A 23 -12.92 -0.16 7.47
C VAL A 23 -12.29 0.13 6.10
N ALA A 24 -10.95 0.15 6.01
CA ALA A 24 -10.26 0.35 4.73
C ALA A 24 -10.61 -0.73 3.69
N ILE A 25 -10.70 -2.00 4.10
CA ILE A 25 -11.04 -3.13 3.23
C ILE A 25 -12.49 -3.04 2.74
N VAL A 26 -13.44 -2.73 3.64
CA VAL A 26 -14.85 -2.58 3.27
C VAL A 26 -15.03 -1.40 2.32
N TRP A 27 -14.36 -0.27 2.58
CA TRP A 27 -14.42 0.90 1.71
C TRP A 27 -13.83 0.61 0.33
N MET A 28 -12.68 -0.09 0.26
CA MET A 28 -12.10 -0.54 -1.01
C MET A 28 -13.07 -1.42 -1.81
N ALA A 29 -13.75 -2.37 -1.15
CA ALA A 29 -14.73 -3.24 -1.78
C ALA A 29 -15.92 -2.45 -2.34
N ALA A 30 -16.44 -1.48 -1.58
CA ALA A 30 -17.51 -0.59 -2.04
C ALA A 30 -17.08 0.25 -3.26
N PHE A 31 -15.85 0.78 -3.25
CA PHE A 31 -15.30 1.52 -4.39
C PHE A 31 -15.18 0.64 -5.64
N HIS A 32 -14.68 -0.59 -5.52
CA HIS A 32 -14.63 -1.54 -6.65
C HIS A 32 -16.02 -1.95 -7.13
N PHE A 33 -16.97 -2.14 -6.22
CA PHE A 33 -18.36 -2.43 -6.59
C PHE A 33 -18.98 -1.31 -7.43
N CYS A 34 -18.79 -0.05 -7.05
CA CYS A 34 -19.22 1.09 -7.86
C CYS A 34 -18.51 1.14 -9.22
N PHE A 35 -17.21 0.84 -9.26
CA PHE A 35 -16.46 0.75 -10.51
C PHE A 35 -17.00 -0.35 -11.43
N ASP A 36 -17.33 -1.52 -10.90
CA ASP A 36 -17.92 -2.64 -11.65
C ASP A 36 -19.30 -2.29 -12.19
N LEU A 37 -20.16 -1.65 -11.38
CA LEU A 37 -21.46 -1.15 -11.85
C LEU A 37 -21.31 -0.16 -13.02
N ASN A 38 -20.29 0.69 -12.98
CA ASN A 38 -19.98 1.62 -14.06
C ASN A 38 -19.45 0.89 -15.30
N HIS A 39 -18.62 -0.14 -15.10
CA HIS A 39 -18.13 -1.00 -16.17
C HIS A 39 -19.28 -1.73 -16.89
N PHE A 40 -20.25 -2.27 -16.14
CA PHE A 40 -21.46 -2.90 -16.68
C PHE A 40 -22.51 -1.89 -17.18
N LYS A 41 -22.18 -0.58 -17.21
CA LYS A 41 -23.03 0.53 -17.68
C LYS A 41 -24.33 0.75 -16.88
N PHE A 42 -24.44 0.19 -15.67
CA PHE A 42 -25.57 0.45 -14.77
C PHE A 42 -25.53 1.86 -14.18
N ILE A 43 -24.33 2.43 -14.02
CA ILE A 43 -24.10 3.83 -13.65
C ILE A 43 -23.13 4.46 -14.66
N HIS A 44 -23.21 5.79 -14.85
CA HIS A 44 -22.21 6.55 -15.61
C HIS A 44 -21.57 7.57 -14.68
N GLN A 45 -20.34 7.28 -14.26
CA GLN A 45 -19.53 8.10 -13.35
C GLN A 45 -18.08 8.14 -13.86
N ASP A 46 -17.46 9.32 -13.78
CA ASP A 46 -16.11 9.54 -14.29
C ASP A 46 -15.06 9.27 -13.20
N PHE A 47 -14.75 8.00 -12.96
CA PHE A 47 -13.78 7.55 -11.94
C PHE A 47 -12.34 8.03 -12.18
N TYR A 48 -12.04 8.57 -13.37
CA TYR A 48 -10.70 8.99 -13.76
C TYR A 48 -10.46 10.49 -13.53
N ARG A 49 -11.51 11.31 -13.53
CA ARG A 49 -11.41 12.77 -13.44
C ARG A 49 -12.13 13.39 -12.26
N ASP A 50 -13.13 12.72 -11.72
CA ASP A 50 -13.91 13.28 -10.63
C ASP A 50 -13.08 13.34 -9.32
N PRO A 51 -12.96 14.53 -8.70
CA PRO A 51 -12.31 14.70 -7.40
C PRO A 51 -12.88 13.79 -6.32
N VAL A 52 -14.19 13.51 -6.32
CA VAL A 52 -14.83 12.68 -5.30
C VAL A 52 -14.26 11.27 -5.31
N TRP A 53 -14.18 10.64 -6.48
CA TRP A 53 -13.70 9.28 -6.65
C TRP A 53 -12.16 9.17 -6.51
N THR A 54 -11.43 10.17 -7.00
CA THR A 54 -9.96 10.19 -6.92
C THR A 54 -9.45 10.46 -5.48
N VAL A 55 -10.11 11.34 -4.73
CA VAL A 55 -9.78 11.58 -3.31
C VAL A 55 -10.12 10.36 -2.47
N GLN A 56 -11.28 9.72 -2.67
CA GLN A 56 -11.65 8.49 -1.96
C GLN A 56 -10.61 7.39 -2.17
N ARG A 57 -10.22 7.12 -3.42
CA ARG A 57 -9.18 6.14 -3.74
C ARG A 57 -7.87 6.45 -3.00
N THR A 58 -7.46 7.72 -3.01
CA THR A 58 -6.24 8.17 -2.32
C THR A 58 -6.34 7.90 -0.82
N VAL A 59 -7.45 8.28 -0.18
CA VAL A 59 -7.66 8.08 1.26
C VAL A 59 -7.66 6.59 1.63
N ILE A 60 -8.36 5.75 0.87
CA ILE A 60 -8.41 4.30 1.11
C ILE A 60 -6.99 3.70 1.06
N VAL A 61 -6.22 4.03 0.01
CA VAL A 61 -4.85 3.53 -0.15
C VAL A 61 -3.94 4.05 0.96
N SER A 62 -4.00 5.34 1.29
CA SER A 62 -3.23 5.92 2.39
C SER A 62 -3.52 5.24 3.72
N LEU A 63 -4.80 4.94 4.01
CA LEU A 63 -5.20 4.24 5.22
C LEU A 63 -4.65 2.82 5.26
N PHE A 64 -4.73 2.10 4.15
CA PHE A 64 -4.21 0.74 4.03
C PHE A 64 -2.69 0.70 4.23
N LEU A 65 -1.96 1.62 3.60
CA LEU A 65 -0.50 1.76 3.75
C LEU A 65 -0.12 2.13 5.19
N PHE A 66 -0.87 3.03 5.82
CA PHE A 66 -0.67 3.39 7.22
C PHE A 66 -0.83 2.19 8.16
N CYS A 67 -1.93 1.44 8.02
CA CYS A 67 -2.16 0.23 8.81
C CYS A 67 -1.09 -0.85 8.55
N ALA A 68 -0.65 -1.02 7.30
CA ALA A 68 0.40 -1.97 6.93
C ALA A 68 1.76 -1.59 7.56
N GLY A 69 2.15 -0.32 7.46
CA GLY A 69 3.40 0.19 8.04
C GLY A 69 3.41 0.10 9.57
N PHE A 70 2.33 0.51 10.22
CA PHE A 70 2.21 0.42 11.68
C PHE A 70 2.20 -1.03 12.16
N GLY A 71 1.48 -1.93 11.46
CA GLY A 71 1.50 -3.35 11.75
C GLY A 71 2.89 -3.98 11.63
N GLN A 72 3.75 -3.45 10.76
CA GLN A 72 5.14 -3.89 10.68
C GLN A 72 6.02 -3.31 11.79
N ALA A 73 5.84 -2.03 12.17
CA ALA A 73 6.55 -1.43 13.29
C ALA A 73 6.28 -2.22 14.60
N VAL A 74 5.02 -2.58 14.84
CA VAL A 74 4.61 -3.45 15.95
C VAL A 74 5.28 -4.83 15.86
N ALA A 75 5.27 -5.46 14.68
CA ALA A 75 5.90 -6.76 14.48
C ALA A 75 7.42 -6.72 14.72
N TRP A 76 8.06 -5.58 14.46
CA TRP A 76 9.46 -5.36 14.77
C TRP A 76 9.70 -5.26 16.28
N GLU A 77 8.91 -4.45 17.01
CA GLU A 77 9.00 -4.35 18.47
C GLU A 77 8.74 -5.69 19.18
N GLN A 78 7.86 -6.53 18.61
CA GLN A 78 7.56 -7.88 19.12
C GLN A 78 8.64 -8.93 18.76
N GLY A 79 9.73 -8.54 18.09
CA GLY A 79 10.83 -9.45 17.76
C GLY A 79 10.46 -10.52 16.73
N GLN A 80 9.57 -10.20 15.76
CA GLN A 80 9.10 -11.18 14.77
C GLN A 80 10.26 -11.89 14.06
N ALA A 81 10.31 -13.21 14.11
CA ALA A 81 11.34 -14.02 13.46
C ALA A 81 11.30 -13.93 11.92
N TRP A 82 12.48 -14.09 11.28
CA TRP A 82 12.67 -14.05 9.83
C TRP A 82 11.73 -14.99 9.03
N PRO A 83 11.50 -16.25 9.42
CA PRO A 83 10.61 -17.14 8.68
C PRO A 83 9.15 -16.63 8.63
N ARG A 84 8.66 -16.03 9.72
CA ARG A 84 7.30 -15.48 9.80
C ARG A 84 7.14 -14.24 8.94
N PHE A 85 8.20 -13.42 8.82
CA PHE A 85 8.24 -12.30 7.88
C PHE A 85 8.16 -12.78 6.44
N TRP A 86 9.02 -13.71 6.02
CA TRP A 86 9.04 -14.23 4.64
C TRP A 86 7.73 -14.89 4.24
N ARG A 87 7.08 -15.63 5.14
CA ARG A 87 5.74 -16.21 4.88
C ARG A 87 4.70 -15.13 4.58
N ARG A 88 4.67 -14.07 5.38
CA ARG A 88 3.73 -12.97 5.24
C ARG A 88 4.03 -12.12 4.00
N TRP A 89 5.31 -11.90 3.71
CA TRP A 89 5.77 -11.24 2.50
C TRP A 89 5.40 -12.02 1.23
N ALA A 90 5.65 -13.33 1.21
CA ALA A 90 5.33 -14.20 0.08
C ALA A 90 3.83 -14.22 -0.21
N GLN A 91 2.99 -14.17 0.82
CA GLN A 91 1.53 -14.06 0.64
C GLN A 91 1.15 -12.74 -0.04
N VAL A 92 1.71 -11.61 0.39
CA VAL A 92 1.46 -10.29 -0.22
C VAL A 92 1.97 -10.25 -1.66
N ALA A 93 3.19 -10.73 -1.90
CA ALA A 93 3.78 -10.81 -3.24
C ALA A 93 2.97 -11.74 -4.16
N GLY A 94 2.53 -12.89 -3.66
CA GLY A 94 1.66 -13.81 -4.39
C GLY A 94 0.32 -13.18 -4.77
N CYS A 95 -0.35 -12.50 -3.83
CA CYS A 95 -1.56 -11.74 -4.13
C CYS A 95 -1.31 -10.62 -5.14
N ALA A 96 -0.17 -9.93 -5.06
CA ALA A 96 0.21 -8.90 -6.02
C ALA A 96 0.32 -9.47 -7.44
N LEU A 97 1.01 -10.60 -7.60
CA LEU A 97 1.16 -11.29 -8.88
C LEU A 97 -0.17 -11.78 -9.43
N LEU A 98 -1.04 -12.32 -8.57
CA LEU A 98 -2.40 -12.74 -8.96
C LEU A 98 -3.23 -11.56 -9.47
N VAL A 99 -3.16 -10.40 -8.82
CA VAL A 99 -3.86 -9.19 -9.27
C VAL A 99 -3.33 -8.71 -10.63
N THR A 100 -2.01 -8.73 -10.84
CA THR A 100 -1.41 -8.40 -12.14
C THR A 100 -1.85 -9.38 -13.23
N ALA A 101 -1.79 -10.69 -12.95
CA ALA A 101 -2.21 -11.73 -13.88
C ALA A 101 -3.70 -11.62 -14.22
N GLY A 102 -4.56 -11.41 -13.23
CA GLY A 102 -6.00 -11.21 -13.43
C GLY A 102 -6.30 -9.97 -14.28
N SER A 103 -5.60 -8.86 -14.00
CA SER A 103 -5.73 -7.63 -14.79
C SER A 103 -5.24 -7.81 -16.22
N TYR A 104 -4.20 -8.61 -16.44
CA TYR A 104 -3.68 -8.93 -17.77
C TYR A 104 -4.68 -9.75 -18.60
N LEU A 105 -5.33 -10.73 -17.98
CA LEU A 105 -6.34 -11.55 -18.65
C LEU A 105 -7.60 -10.75 -18.99
N MET A 106 -8.03 -9.83 -18.12
CA MET A 106 -9.26 -9.06 -18.29
C MET A 106 -9.08 -7.79 -19.13
N TYR A 107 -7.91 -7.13 -19.04
CA TYR A 107 -7.57 -5.89 -19.75
C TYR A 107 -6.16 -5.94 -20.36
N PRO A 108 -5.93 -6.70 -21.44
CA PRO A 108 -4.59 -6.95 -21.99
C PRO A 108 -3.85 -5.67 -22.44
N ARG A 109 -4.56 -4.58 -22.75
CA ARG A 109 -3.93 -3.27 -23.11
C ARG A 109 -3.59 -2.39 -21.89
N SER A 110 -4.20 -2.65 -20.73
CA SER A 110 -4.14 -1.79 -19.53
C SER A 110 -3.98 -2.61 -18.23
N TYR A 111 -3.11 -3.63 -18.25
CA TYR A 111 -2.84 -4.43 -17.07
C TYR A 111 -2.07 -3.63 -16.01
N ILE A 112 -2.34 -3.92 -14.73
CA ILE A 112 -1.69 -3.27 -13.60
C ILE A 112 -0.25 -3.78 -13.49
N SER A 113 0.69 -3.07 -14.13
CA SER A 113 2.12 -3.45 -14.13
C SER A 113 2.77 -3.27 -12.76
N PHE A 114 2.40 -2.20 -12.05
CA PHE A 114 2.86 -1.92 -10.69
C PHE A 114 1.72 -1.30 -9.88
N GLY A 115 1.15 -2.10 -8.98
CA GLY A 115 0.03 -1.70 -8.13
C GLY A 115 0.43 -1.43 -6.68
N VAL A 116 -0.53 -1.00 -5.87
CA VAL A 116 -0.35 -0.74 -4.43
C VAL A 116 0.23 -1.97 -3.71
N LEU A 117 -0.19 -3.20 -4.06
CA LEU A 117 0.37 -4.42 -3.47
C LEU A 117 1.85 -4.65 -3.78
N HIS A 118 2.32 -4.30 -4.99
CA HIS A 118 3.74 -4.39 -5.35
C HIS A 118 4.55 -3.38 -4.56
N GLY A 119 4.03 -2.15 -4.43
CA GLY A 119 4.59 -1.11 -3.59
C GLY A 119 4.69 -1.55 -2.13
N ILE A 120 3.64 -2.17 -1.59
CA ILE A 120 3.64 -2.72 -0.22
C ILE A 120 4.70 -3.82 -0.09
N ALA A 121 4.76 -4.78 -1.02
CA ALA A 121 5.74 -5.86 -0.95
C ALA A 121 7.19 -5.32 -0.92
N LEU A 122 7.48 -4.29 -1.71
CA LEU A 122 8.76 -3.60 -1.70
C LEU A 122 9.00 -2.84 -0.39
N MET A 123 8.00 -2.04 0.04
CA MET A 123 8.09 -1.25 1.26
C MET A 123 8.32 -2.12 2.48
N LEU A 124 7.68 -3.29 2.60
CA LEU A 124 7.88 -4.23 3.70
C LEU A 124 9.34 -4.71 3.79
N ILE A 125 9.99 -5.00 2.66
CA ILE A 125 11.42 -5.35 2.62
C ILE A 125 12.26 -4.17 3.08
N ILE A 126 12.05 -2.98 2.48
CA ILE A 126 12.84 -1.78 2.79
C ILE A 126 12.75 -1.49 4.28
N THR A 127 11.53 -1.35 4.80
CA THR A 127 11.30 -1.02 6.21
C THR A 127 11.84 -2.09 7.16
N ARG A 128 11.84 -3.37 6.78
CA ARG A 128 12.45 -4.44 7.59
C ARG A 128 13.98 -4.38 7.60
N LEU A 129 14.61 -4.06 6.48
CA LEU A 129 16.06 -3.91 6.36
C LEU A 129 16.57 -2.61 7.01
N THR A 130 15.78 -1.55 6.96
CA THR A 130 16.13 -0.23 7.51
C THR A 130 15.68 -0.04 8.96
N ALA A 131 14.89 -0.96 9.53
CA ALA A 131 14.39 -0.83 10.91
C ALA A 131 15.50 -0.72 11.97
N GLY A 132 16.71 -1.23 11.70
CA GLY A 132 17.87 -1.08 12.58
C GLY A 132 18.60 0.26 12.46
N ALA A 133 18.27 1.10 11.47
CA ALA A 133 19.03 2.31 11.15
C ALA A 133 18.71 3.51 12.07
N GLY A 134 17.78 3.38 13.02
CA GLY A 134 17.47 4.42 14.01
C GLY A 134 17.13 5.78 13.37
N ARG A 135 17.87 6.84 13.75
CA ARG A 135 17.63 8.22 13.26
C ARG A 135 17.89 8.39 11.75
N TRP A 136 18.62 7.48 11.10
CA TRP A 136 18.89 7.54 9.66
C TRP A 136 17.63 7.35 8.80
N LEU A 137 16.56 6.77 9.37
CA LEU A 137 15.27 6.66 8.69
C LEU A 137 14.66 8.01 8.32
N TRP A 138 14.91 9.06 9.12
CA TRP A 138 14.45 10.42 8.81
C TRP A 138 15.17 10.99 7.59
N LEU A 139 16.48 10.77 7.48
CA LEU A 139 17.28 11.18 6.33
C LEU A 139 16.88 10.40 5.08
N LEU A 140 16.71 9.08 5.19
CA LEU A 140 16.25 8.25 4.07
C LEU A 140 14.84 8.63 3.61
N GLY A 141 13.93 8.93 4.55
CA GLY A 141 12.59 9.42 4.23
C GLY A 141 12.61 10.79 3.54
N LEU A 142 13.44 11.72 4.05
CA LEU A 142 13.63 13.02 3.42
C LEU A 142 14.20 12.89 2.00
N VAL A 143 15.23 12.05 1.83
CA VAL A 143 15.79 11.75 0.51
C VAL A 143 14.73 11.12 -0.39
N ALA A 144 13.94 10.16 0.07
CA ALA A 144 12.88 9.54 -0.73
C ALA A 144 11.78 10.52 -1.17
N ILE A 145 11.48 11.55 -0.36
CA ILE A 145 10.51 12.60 -0.71
C ILE A 145 11.11 13.60 -1.70
N LEU A 146 12.40 13.92 -1.55
CA LEU A 146 13.08 14.94 -2.35
C LEU A 146 13.61 14.39 -3.69
N LEU A 147 14.04 13.12 -3.73
CA LEU A 147 14.61 12.47 -4.92
C LEU A 147 13.74 12.67 -6.18
N PRO A 148 12.41 12.47 -6.13
CA PRO A 148 11.54 12.64 -7.28
C PRO A 148 11.25 14.08 -7.66
N GLN A 149 11.77 15.07 -6.91
CA GLN A 149 11.68 16.48 -7.31
C GLN A 149 12.95 16.97 -8.00
N TYR A 150 14.07 16.26 -7.82
CA TYR A 150 15.37 16.64 -8.37
C TYR A 150 15.85 15.71 -9.49
N VAL A 151 15.37 14.46 -9.52
CA VAL A 151 15.76 13.48 -10.52
C VAL A 151 14.53 13.09 -11.34
N HIS A 152 14.47 13.59 -12.57
CA HIS A 152 13.49 13.18 -13.56
C HIS A 152 14.24 12.70 -14.81
N ASN A 153 13.92 11.50 -15.30
CA ASN A 153 14.61 10.96 -16.48
C ASN A 153 13.63 10.15 -17.33
N SER A 154 13.72 10.30 -18.66
CA SER A 154 12.85 9.62 -19.64
C SER A 154 12.97 8.09 -19.60
N PHE A 155 14.03 7.56 -18.99
CA PHE A 155 14.15 6.13 -18.69
C PHE A 155 13.05 5.62 -17.72
N PHE A 156 12.54 6.50 -16.85
CA PHE A 156 11.50 6.17 -15.89
C PHE A 156 10.07 6.26 -16.45
N ASP A 157 9.88 6.71 -17.69
CA ASP A 157 8.56 6.79 -18.34
C ASP A 157 8.04 5.40 -18.81
N THR A 158 8.83 4.33 -18.64
CA THR A 158 8.43 2.97 -19.01
C THR A 158 7.47 2.37 -17.98
N ARG A 159 6.51 1.53 -18.40
CA ARG A 159 5.51 0.89 -17.51
C ARG A 159 6.10 0.10 -16.32
N LEU A 160 7.37 -0.30 -16.43
CA LEU A 160 8.14 -1.01 -15.40
C LEU A 160 9.00 -0.12 -14.51
N THR A 161 9.20 1.16 -14.86
CA THR A 161 10.03 2.12 -14.12
C THR A 161 9.25 3.35 -13.64
N ASN A 162 7.99 3.49 -14.07
CA ASN A 162 7.12 4.59 -13.64
C ASN A 162 6.84 4.60 -12.13
N TRP A 163 6.98 3.45 -11.47
CA TRP A 163 6.69 3.27 -10.06
C TRP A 163 7.70 3.93 -9.13
N VAL A 164 8.88 4.25 -9.65
CA VAL A 164 9.93 4.98 -8.91
C VAL A 164 9.52 6.45 -8.70
N GLY A 165 8.53 6.95 -9.44
CA GLY A 165 8.02 8.32 -9.31
C GLY A 165 8.91 9.38 -9.97
N LEU A 166 10.05 8.98 -10.56
CA LEU A 166 10.98 9.83 -11.32
C LEU A 166 10.51 10.08 -12.77
N ILE A 167 9.20 9.95 -13.01
CA ILE A 167 8.59 10.08 -14.33
C ILE A 167 8.68 11.54 -14.80
N THR A 168 8.94 11.71 -16.08
CA THR A 168 8.90 13.00 -16.77
C THR A 168 7.52 13.30 -17.32
N ARG A 169 6.70 12.26 -17.57
CA ARG A 169 5.31 12.39 -18.05
C ARG A 169 4.39 11.45 -17.30
N LYS A 170 3.21 11.93 -16.92
CA LYS A 170 2.14 11.05 -16.41
C LYS A 170 1.73 10.09 -17.54
N PRO A 171 1.74 8.77 -17.33
CA PRO A 171 1.22 7.85 -18.33
C PRO A 171 -0.26 8.17 -18.57
N VAL A 172 -0.60 8.47 -19.82
CA VAL A 172 -1.99 8.61 -20.31
C VAL A 172 -2.66 7.26 -20.45
#